data_AF-A0A2A5C208-F1
#
_entry.id   AF-A0A2A5C208-F1
#
_cell.length_a   1.000
_cell.length_b   1.000
_cell.length_c   1.000
_cell.angle_alpha   90.00
_cell.angle_beta   90.00
_cell.angle_gamma   90.00
#
_symmetry.space_group_name_H-M   'P 1'
#
loop_
_entity.id
_entity.type
_entity.pdbx_description
1 polymer ?
#
loop_
_entity_poly.entity_id
_entity_poly.type
_entity_poly.pdbx_seq_one_letter_code
_entity_poly.pdbx_strand_id
1 'polypeptide(L)'
;MLGTNDFQCTHENNAWMSAQGTVKLIEIIRHAPIEPEMPAPKIMVIAPPQIIKPKGAIANKFNGAEKRCIGLADELERSAKEHSAHYFDAGSVTKASVIDGIHLDEKQHEILGIAIENAVSNIKNF
;
A
#
# COMPACT_ATOMS: atom_id res chain seq x y z
N MET A 1 -2.84 -1.93 3.69
CA MET A 1 -2.41 -1.76 2.29
C MET A 1 -3.48 -0.96 1.55
N LEU A 2 -3.17 0.29 1.18
CA LEU A 2 -4.04 1.20 0.40
C LEU A 2 -3.16 1.98 -0.60
N GLY A 3 -3.76 2.82 -1.44
CA GLY A 3 -3.05 3.68 -2.41
C GLY A 3 -3.36 3.38 -3.88
N THR A 4 -3.75 2.15 -4.23
CA THR A 4 -4.07 1.79 -5.62
C THR A 4 -5.22 2.64 -6.20
N ASN A 5 -6.29 2.85 -5.43
CA ASN A 5 -7.49 3.56 -5.89
C ASN A 5 -7.30 5.07 -6.04
N ASP A 6 -6.27 5.64 -5.44
CA ASP A 6 -5.88 7.05 -5.56
C ASP A 6 -5.49 7.40 -7.01
N PHE A 7 -5.16 6.39 -7.82
CA PHE A 7 -4.82 6.52 -9.25
C PHE A 7 -6.01 6.30 -10.19
N GLN A 8 -7.24 6.19 -9.67
CA GLN A 8 -8.43 6.24 -10.52
C GLN A 8 -8.53 7.59 -11.25
N CYS A 9 -9.11 7.59 -12.45
CA CYS A 9 -9.20 8.76 -13.33
C CYS A 9 -10.03 9.93 -12.78
N THR A 10 -10.80 9.71 -11.71
CA THR A 10 -11.52 10.75 -10.97
C THR A 10 -10.62 11.61 -10.07
N HIS A 11 -9.35 11.22 -9.91
CA HIS A 11 -8.36 11.94 -9.11
C HIS A 11 -7.15 12.28 -9.97
N GLU A 12 -6.42 13.34 -9.63
CA GLU A 12 -5.16 13.73 -10.30
C GLU A 12 -3.95 13.59 -9.36
N ASN A 13 -3.95 12.55 -8.52
CA ASN A 13 -2.86 12.26 -7.59
C ASN A 13 -1.62 11.66 -8.27
N ASN A 14 -0.43 12.10 -7.85
CA ASN A 14 0.83 11.38 -8.07
C ASN A 14 1.17 10.49 -6.85
N ALA A 15 2.27 9.75 -6.93
CA ALA A 15 2.74 8.87 -5.84
C ALA A 15 2.87 9.60 -4.49
N TRP A 16 3.49 10.78 -4.46
CA TRP A 16 3.66 11.56 -3.24
C TRP A 16 2.31 11.94 -2.61
N MET A 17 1.35 12.41 -3.42
CA MET A 17 0.01 12.76 -2.95
C MET A 17 -0.73 11.56 -2.35
N SER A 18 -0.64 10.37 -2.97
CA SER A 18 -1.24 9.15 -2.42
C SER A 18 -0.58 8.74 -1.09
N ALA A 19 0.74 8.87 -0.98
CA ALA A 19 1.46 8.60 0.26
C ALA A 19 1.01 9.51 1.42
N GLN A 20 0.66 10.78 1.16
CA GLN A 20 0.12 11.68 2.18
C GLN A 20 -1.21 11.18 2.78
N GLY A 21 -2.06 10.53 1.97
CA GLY A 21 -3.26 9.86 2.47
C GLY A 21 -2.92 8.76 3.48
N THR A 22 -1.85 7.99 3.22
CA THR A 22 -1.36 6.96 4.15
C THR A 22 -0.76 7.58 5.43
N VAL A 23 0.01 8.66 5.31
CA VAL A 23 0.48 9.45 6.47
C VAL A 23 -0.69 9.83 7.36
N LYS A 24 -1.80 10.30 6.75
CA LYS A 24 -2.98 10.67 7.54
C LYS A 24 -3.58 9.49 8.31
N LEU A 25 -3.58 8.30 7.74
CA LEU A 25 -4.03 7.08 8.42
C LEU A 25 -3.12 6.69 9.59
N ILE A 26 -1.80 6.83 9.42
CA ILE A 26 -0.83 6.61 10.51
C ILE A 26 -1.11 7.55 11.68
N GLU A 27 -1.32 8.84 11.40
CA GLU A 27 -1.69 9.83 12.41
C GLU A 27 -2.98 9.48 13.12
N ILE A 28 -4.03 9.10 12.38
CA ILE A 28 -5.33 8.72 12.94
C ILE A 28 -5.16 7.54 13.91
N ILE A 29 -4.43 6.50 13.51
CA ILE A 29 -4.19 5.32 14.37
C ILE A 29 -3.46 5.72 15.65
N ARG A 30 -2.46 6.60 15.57
CA ARG A 30 -1.65 7.04 16.72
C ARG A 30 -2.41 7.90 17.72
N HIS A 31 -3.35 8.70 17.24
CA HIS A 31 -4.14 9.61 18.08
C HIS A 31 -5.51 9.04 18.43
N ALA A 32 -5.82 7.82 17.98
CA ALA A 32 -7.04 7.14 18.37
C ALA A 32 -7.06 6.93 19.90
N PRO A 33 -8.20 7.19 20.57
CA PRO A 33 -8.31 6.90 22.00
C PRO A 33 -8.12 5.41 22.22
N ILE A 34 -7.25 5.06 23.16
CA ILE A 34 -7.01 3.70 23.63
C ILE A 34 -7.41 3.62 25.10
N GLU A 35 -7.97 2.48 25.50
CA GLU A 35 -8.30 2.23 26.90
C GLU A 35 -7.05 2.35 27.79
N PRO A 36 -7.20 2.78 29.06
CA PRO A 36 -6.10 2.79 29.99
C PRO A 36 -5.36 1.44 30.00
N GLU A 37 -4.03 1.49 30.09
CA GLU A 37 -3.13 0.32 30.11
C GLU A 37 -3.02 -0.49 28.80
N MET A 38 -3.80 -0.15 27.76
CA MET A 38 -3.61 -0.75 26.44
C MET A 38 -2.43 -0.12 25.69
N PRO A 39 -1.51 -0.91 25.10
CA PRO A 39 -0.43 -0.35 24.29
C PRO A 39 -0.97 0.20 22.97
N ALA A 40 -0.40 1.30 22.50
CA ALA A 40 -0.63 1.76 21.13
C ALA A 40 -0.17 0.67 20.13
N PRO A 41 -0.96 0.36 19.09
CA PRO A 41 -0.60 -0.70 18.14
C PRO A 41 0.62 -0.30 17.30
N LYS A 42 1.45 -1.29 16.98
CA LYS A 42 2.47 -1.13 15.94
C LYS A 42 1.79 -1.00 14.58
N ILE A 43 2.38 -0.20 13.70
CA ILE A 43 1.83 0.09 12.37
C ILE A 43 2.80 -0.44 11.32
N MET A 44 2.27 -1.19 10.34
CA MET A 44 2.99 -1.57 9.13
C MET A 44 2.29 -0.99 7.91
N VAL A 45 3.01 -0.14 7.18
CA VAL A 45 2.62 0.33 5.86
C VAL A 45 3.02 -0.73 4.85
N ILE A 46 2.05 -1.16 4.04
CA ILE A 46 2.30 -2.12 2.96
C ILE A 46 2.04 -1.40 1.64
N ALA A 47 3.07 -1.27 0.81
CA ALA A 47 2.93 -0.76 -0.55
C ALA A 47 2.26 -1.83 -1.42
N PRO A 48 1.18 -1.51 -2.17
CA PRO A 48 0.55 -2.46 -3.07
C PRO A 48 1.45 -2.75 -4.28
N PRO A 49 1.30 -3.91 -4.94
CA PRO A 49 2.01 -4.16 -6.19
C PRO A 49 1.70 -3.08 -7.22
N GLN A 50 2.72 -2.67 -7.98
CA GLN A 50 2.57 -1.61 -8.97
C GLN A 50 1.52 -1.96 -10.01
N ILE A 51 0.64 -1.00 -10.30
CA ILE A 51 -0.32 -1.08 -11.41
C ILE A 51 0.49 -1.23 -12.70
N ILE A 52 0.23 -2.29 -13.46
CA ILE A 52 0.74 -2.44 -14.82
C ILE A 52 -0.26 -1.77 -15.77
N LYS A 53 -0.36 -2.16 -17.04
CA LYS A 53 -1.38 -1.60 -17.93
C LYS A 53 -2.80 -2.06 -17.53
N PRO A 54 -3.73 -1.14 -17.18
CA PRO A 54 -5.12 -1.49 -16.91
C PRO A 54 -5.82 -2.06 -18.16
N LYS A 55 -6.65 -3.09 -17.99
CA LYS A 55 -7.35 -3.80 -19.09
C LYS A 55 -8.79 -4.14 -18.70
N GLY A 56 -9.60 -4.50 -19.70
CA GLY A 56 -10.99 -4.93 -19.48
C GLY A 56 -11.87 -3.82 -18.93
N ALA A 57 -12.88 -4.19 -18.12
CA ALA A 57 -13.92 -3.28 -17.65
C ALA A 57 -13.41 -2.11 -16.79
N ILE A 58 -12.23 -2.25 -16.18
CA ILE A 58 -11.64 -1.25 -15.29
C ILE A 58 -10.65 -0.31 -15.99
N ALA A 59 -10.33 -0.55 -17.28
CA ALA A 59 -9.30 0.20 -18.00
C ALA A 59 -9.56 1.72 -18.01
N ASN A 60 -10.78 2.14 -18.33
CA ASN A 60 -11.16 3.56 -18.32
C ASN A 60 -11.08 4.17 -16.92
N LYS A 61 -11.42 3.40 -15.89
CA LYS A 61 -11.41 3.84 -14.49
C LYS A 61 -9.99 4.15 -14.00
N PHE A 62 -8.98 3.52 -14.57
CA PHE A 62 -7.57 3.68 -14.17
C PHE A 62 -6.70 4.17 -15.33
N ASN A 63 -7.28 4.88 -16.30
CA ASN A 63 -6.55 5.35 -17.45
C ASN A 63 -5.32 6.20 -17.04
N GLY A 64 -4.11 5.75 -17.43
CA GLY A 64 -2.84 6.41 -17.11
C GLY A 64 -2.31 6.15 -15.69
N ALA A 65 -2.98 5.30 -14.90
CA ALA A 65 -2.56 4.96 -13.55
C ALA A 65 -1.16 4.33 -13.50
N GLU A 66 -0.80 3.52 -14.49
CA GLU A 66 0.49 2.81 -14.57
C GLU A 66 1.71 3.73 -14.62
N LYS A 67 1.49 4.99 -15.06
CA LYS A 67 2.51 6.04 -15.08
C LYS A 67 2.48 6.86 -13.79
N ARG A 68 1.28 7.17 -13.29
CA ARG A 68 1.10 8.02 -12.10
C ARG A 68 1.50 7.34 -10.80
N CYS A 69 1.36 6.02 -10.72
CA CYS A 69 1.71 5.25 -9.52
C CYS A 69 3.21 4.94 -9.40
N ILE A 70 4.02 5.31 -10.38
CA ILE A 70 5.48 5.13 -10.32
C ILE A 70 6.03 5.90 -9.12
N GLY A 71 6.84 5.22 -8.30
CA GLY A 71 7.43 5.78 -7.08
C GLY A 71 6.54 5.66 -5.84
N LEU A 72 5.34 5.07 -5.91
CA LEU A 72 4.48 4.91 -4.73
C LEU A 72 5.15 4.08 -3.62
N ALA A 73 5.84 2.99 -3.99
CA ALA A 73 6.54 2.15 -3.02
C ALA A 73 7.59 2.95 -2.24
N ASP A 74 8.39 3.75 -2.94
CA ASP A 74 9.45 4.58 -2.35
C ASP A 74 8.87 5.68 -1.44
N GLU A 75 7.81 6.36 -1.88
CA GLU A 75 7.15 7.40 -1.09
C GLU A 75 6.48 6.83 0.17
N LEU A 76 5.92 5.63 0.09
CA LEU A 76 5.38 4.92 1.25
C LEU A 76 6.48 4.46 2.21
N GLU A 77 7.62 3.98 1.71
CA GLU A 77 8.76 3.61 2.56
C GLU A 77 9.29 4.82 3.32
N ARG A 78 9.50 5.93 2.59
CA ARG A 78 9.92 7.21 3.18
C ARG A 78 8.93 7.68 4.24
N SER A 79 7.63 7.67 3.92
CA SER A 79 6.57 8.09 4.84
C SER A 79 6.53 7.22 6.10
N ALA A 80 6.65 5.90 5.95
CA ALA A 80 6.70 4.97 7.06
C ALA A 80 7.93 5.24 7.96
N LYS A 81 9.11 5.46 7.37
CA LYS A 81 10.33 5.79 8.09
C LYS A 81 10.23 7.11 8.86
N GLU A 82 9.76 8.18 8.22
CA GLU A 82 9.56 9.50 8.86
C GLU A 82 8.60 9.41 10.05
N HIS A 83 7.63 8.50 9.98
CA HIS A 83 6.65 8.28 11.02
C HIS A 83 6.96 7.05 11.87
N SER A 84 8.18 6.51 11.95
CA SER A 84 8.51 5.35 12.79
C SER A 84 7.49 4.19 12.70
N ALA A 85 7.04 3.90 11.49
CA ALA A 85 6.19 2.76 11.16
C ALA A 85 7.01 1.71 10.41
N HIS A 86 6.61 0.45 10.50
CA HIS A 86 7.19 -0.61 9.69
C HIS A 86 6.75 -0.47 8.23
N TYR A 87 7.55 -1.00 7.33
CA TYR A 87 7.30 -0.97 5.89
C TYR A 87 7.47 -2.37 5.29
N PHE A 88 6.62 -2.70 4.32
CA PHE A 88 6.77 -3.88 3.49
C PHE A 88 6.30 -3.58 2.05
N ASP A 89 7.09 -3.95 1.06
CA ASP A 89 6.72 -3.82 -0.36
C ASP A 89 6.10 -5.13 -0.88
N ALA A 90 4.80 -5.14 -1.11
CA ALA A 90 4.12 -6.29 -1.72
C ALA A 90 4.57 -6.53 -3.18
N GLY A 91 5.00 -5.47 -3.88
CA GLY A 91 5.53 -5.53 -5.24
C GLY A 91 6.82 -6.36 -5.37
N SER A 92 7.56 -6.51 -4.28
CA SER A 92 8.78 -7.32 -4.22
C SER A 92 8.52 -8.83 -4.30
N VAL A 93 7.32 -9.28 -3.90
CA VAL A 93 6.95 -10.71 -3.84
C VAL A 93 5.87 -11.11 -4.83
N THR A 94 5.04 -10.16 -5.26
CA THR A 94 3.95 -10.43 -6.20
C THR A 94 3.69 -9.24 -7.12
N LYS A 95 2.97 -9.47 -8.21
CA LYS A 95 2.63 -8.46 -9.21
C LYS A 95 1.12 -8.29 -9.29
N ALA A 96 0.64 -7.23 -9.95
CA ALA A 96 -0.76 -7.16 -10.36
C ALA A 96 -1.08 -8.24 -11.41
N SER A 97 -2.34 -8.66 -11.46
CA SER A 97 -2.88 -9.66 -12.39
C SER A 97 -2.64 -9.21 -13.83
N VAL A 98 -2.26 -10.16 -14.69
CA VAL A 98 -2.12 -9.88 -16.12
C VAL A 98 -3.47 -9.72 -16.83
N ILE A 99 -4.57 -10.14 -16.19
CA ILE A 99 -5.93 -10.10 -16.72
C ILE A 99 -6.42 -8.65 -16.81
N ASP A 100 -6.35 -7.90 -15.71
CA ASP A 100 -6.83 -6.52 -15.65
C ASP A 100 -5.76 -5.48 -15.31
N GLY A 101 -4.59 -5.90 -14.84
CA GLY A 101 -3.47 -5.03 -14.51
C GLY A 101 -3.53 -4.35 -13.15
N ILE A 102 -4.50 -4.68 -12.30
CA ILE A 102 -4.76 -4.02 -11.01
C ILE A 102 -4.95 -4.98 -9.84
N HIS A 103 -5.78 -6.01 -10.00
CA HIS A 103 -6.10 -6.91 -8.90
C HIS A 103 -5.03 -7.99 -8.71
N LEU A 104 -5.22 -8.86 -7.72
CA LEU A 104 -4.40 -10.05 -7.51
C LEU A 104 -5.17 -11.29 -8.00
N ASP A 105 -4.44 -12.23 -8.59
CA ASP A 105 -4.92 -13.57 -8.89
C ASP A 105 -4.83 -14.46 -7.63
N GLU A 106 -5.54 -15.59 -7.63
CA GLU A 106 -5.59 -16.54 -6.49
C GLU A 106 -4.20 -16.88 -5.91
N LYS A 107 -3.26 -17.28 -6.77
CA LYS A 107 -1.89 -17.60 -6.34
C LYS A 107 -1.15 -16.39 -5.75
N GLN A 108 -1.44 -15.19 -6.25
CA GLN A 108 -0.81 -13.96 -5.77
C GLN A 108 -1.30 -13.60 -4.37
N HIS A 109 -2.56 -13.91 -4.04
CA HIS A 109 -3.07 -13.78 -2.67
C HIS A 109 -2.32 -14.69 -1.69
N GLU A 110 -2.10 -15.96 -2.04
CA GLU A 110 -1.35 -16.91 -1.20
C GLU A 110 0.09 -16.45 -0.95
N ILE A 111 0.81 -16.09 -2.02
CA ILE A 111 2.20 -15.59 -1.94
C ILE A 111 2.27 -14.35 -1.04
N LEU A 112 1.34 -13.41 -1.21
CA LEU A 112 1.32 -12.18 -0.41
C LEU A 112 1.01 -12.49 1.06
N GLY A 113 0.09 -13.40 1.35
CA GLY A 113 -0.26 -13.80 2.71
C GLY A 113 0.94 -14.37 3.47
N ILE A 114 1.68 -15.29 2.85
CA ILE A 114 2.90 -15.88 3.43
C ILE A 114 3.97 -14.79 3.65
N ALA A 115 4.14 -13.88 2.69
CA ALA A 115 5.14 -12.82 2.83
C ALA A 115 4.80 -11.82 3.95
N ILE A 116 3.51 -11.47 4.11
CA ILE A 116 3.04 -10.60 5.19
C ILE A 116 3.20 -11.28 6.56
N GLU A 117 2.89 -12.57 6.67
CA GLU A 117 3.12 -13.35 7.89
C GLU A 117 4.58 -13.24 8.32
N ASN A 118 5.52 -13.51 7.40
CA ASN A 118 6.95 -13.34 7.67
C ASN A 118 7.32 -11.90 8.03
N ALA A 119 6.77 -10.89 7.35
CA ALA A 119 7.07 -9.49 7.65
C ALA A 119 6.61 -9.08 9.06
N VAL A 120 5.40 -9.51 9.45
CA VAL A 120 4.82 -9.20 10.76
C VAL A 120 5.55 -9.95 11.89
N SER A 121 5.91 -11.22 11.68
CA SER A 121 6.67 -12.02 12.63
C SER A 121 8.05 -11.42 12.95
N ASN A 122 8.63 -10.65 12.03
CA ASN A 122 9.95 -10.03 12.17
C ASN A 122 9.92 -8.54 12.58
N ILE A 123 8.76 -8.03 13.01
CA ILE A 123 8.62 -6.64 13.46
C ILE A 123 9.53 -6.36 14.67
N LYS A 124 10.41 -5.36 14.54
CA LYS A 124 11.28 -4.89 15.63
C LYS A 124 10.53 -3.94 16.57
N ASN A 125 11.03 -3.78 17.80
CA ASN A 125 10.63 -2.66 18.65
C ASN A 125 11.46 -1.43 18.24
N PHE A 126 10.83 -0.26 18.18
CA PHE A 126 11.50 1.04 18.00
C PHE A 126 11.83 1.66 19.36
#